data_AF-A0A3Z6QU95-F1
#
_entry.id   AF-A0A3Z6QU95-F1
#
_cell.length_a   1.000
_cell.length_b   1.000
_cell.length_c   1.000
_cell.angle_alpha   90.00
_cell.angle_beta   90.00
_cell.angle_gamma   90.00
#
_symmetry.space_group_name_H-M   'P 1'
#
loop_
_entity.id
_entity.type
_entity.pdbx_description
1 polymer ?
#
loop_
_entity_poly.entity_id
_entity_poly.type
_entity_poly.pdbx_seq_one_letter_code
_entity_poly.pdbx_strand_id
1 'polypeptide(L)'
;MNGRIDYLIEKYHFTEIAESPRIAGQWADVMAECRRENAGAEERLRIALLNVDYVTSFELPFRLLLTHTPQLIDKLRNELQLSQKT
;
A
#
# COMPACT_ATOMS: atom_id res chain seq x y z
N MET A 1 -6.51 -0.83 38.00
CA MET A 1 -7.39 -0.07 37.08
C MET A 1 -6.83 -0.25 35.67
N ASN A 2 -7.31 -1.24 34.91
CA ASN A 2 -6.92 -1.43 33.51
C ASN A 2 -7.77 -0.49 32.66
N GLY A 3 -7.25 0.70 32.39
CA GLY A 3 -7.84 1.59 31.38
C GLY A 3 -7.78 0.89 30.03
N ARG A 4 -8.91 0.37 29.55
CA ARG A 4 -9.04 -0.01 28.14
C ARG A 4 -8.91 1.27 27.35
N ILE A 5 -7.82 1.37 26.59
CA ILE A 5 -7.63 2.42 25.60
C ILE A 5 -8.38 1.93 24.36
N ASP A 6 -9.62 2.38 24.21
CA ASP A 6 -10.39 2.17 23.00
C ASP A 6 -9.83 3.13 21.92
N TYR A 7 -8.94 2.61 21.07
CA TYR A 7 -8.46 3.36 19.92
C TYR A 7 -9.60 3.48 18.90
N LEU A 8 -10.22 4.66 18.82
CA LEU A 8 -11.05 5.04 17.68
C LEU A 8 -10.10 5.39 16.53
N ILE A 9 -9.71 4.39 15.74
CA ILE A 9 -8.96 4.64 14.51
C ILE A 9 -9.96 5.30 13.55
N GLU A 10 -9.92 6.62 13.46
CA GLU A 10 -10.55 7.35 12.37
C GLU A 10 -10.06 6.73 11.06
N LYS A 11 -11.01 6.23 10.24
CA LYS A 11 -10.72 5.53 8.97
C LYS A 11 -10.27 6.53 7.90
N TYR A 12 -9.14 7.17 8.11
CA TYR A 12 -8.52 8.03 7.13
C TYR A 12 -8.13 7.19 5.90
N HIS A 13 -8.74 7.51 4.76
CA HIS A 13 -8.29 7.02 3.46
C HIS A 13 -7.35 8.07 2.89
N PHE A 14 -6.07 7.75 2.84
CA PHE A 14 -5.04 8.62 2.30
C PHE A 14 -4.97 8.41 0.79
N THR A 15 -5.41 9.42 0.03
CA THR A 15 -5.29 9.43 -1.43
C THR A 15 -4.69 10.74 -1.91
N GLU A 16 -4.01 10.71 -3.06
CA GLU A 16 -3.59 11.92 -3.75
C GLU A 16 -4.81 12.81 -4.05
N ILE A 17 -4.69 14.11 -3.81
CA ILE A 17 -5.77 15.09 -4.00
C ILE A 17 -6.19 15.17 -5.48
N ALA A 18 -5.25 14.94 -6.39
CA ALA A 18 -5.48 14.93 -7.83
C ALA A 18 -5.57 13.50 -8.42
N GLU A 19 -5.86 12.49 -7.60
CA GLU A 19 -5.94 11.10 -8.04
C GLU A 19 -6.91 10.96 -9.23
N SER A 20 -6.38 10.50 -10.37
CA SER A 20 -7.23 10.25 -11.53
C SER A 20 -8.15 9.05 -11.29
N PRO A 21 -9.36 9.02 -11.88
CA PRO A 21 -10.26 7.86 -11.79
C PRO A 21 -9.62 6.54 -12.21
N ARG A 22 -8.63 6.61 -13.11
CA ARG A 22 -7.85 5.46 -13.58
C ARG A 22 -7.01 4.85 -12.45
N ILE A 23 -6.28 5.69 -11.71
CA ILE A 23 -5.45 5.26 -10.57
C ILE A 23 -6.34 4.75 -9.44
N ALA A 24 -7.47 5.41 -9.17
CA ALA A 24 -8.45 4.93 -8.20
C ALA A 24 -8.97 3.52 -8.55
N GLY A 25 -9.24 3.26 -9.82
CA GLY A 25 -9.60 1.92 -10.33
C GLY A 25 -8.51 0.88 -10.11
N GLN A 26 -7.26 1.22 -10.44
CA GLN A 26 -6.11 0.33 -10.20
C GLN A 26 -5.96 -0.04 -8.72
N TRP A 27 -6.14 0.92 -7.82
CA TRP A 27 -6.12 0.65 -6.38
C TRP A 27 -7.27 -0.26 -5.94
N ALA A 28 -8.46 -0.10 -6.51
CA ALA A 28 -9.58 -0.97 -6.22
C ALA A 28 -9.29 -2.43 -6.64
N ASP A 29 -8.70 -2.61 -7.81
CA ASP A 29 -8.31 -3.92 -8.35
C ASP A 29 -7.23 -4.57 -7.50
N VAL A 30 -6.17 -3.82 -7.13
CA VAL A 30 -5.11 -4.28 -6.22
C VAL A 30 -5.70 -4.73 -4.88
N MET A 31 -6.61 -3.95 -4.30
CA MET A 31 -7.23 -4.31 -3.02
C MET A 31 -8.14 -5.53 -3.14
N ALA A 32 -8.79 -5.73 -4.28
CA ALA A 32 -9.58 -6.93 -4.55
C ALA A 32 -8.70 -8.17 -4.68
N GLU A 33 -7.59 -8.07 -5.41
CA GLU A 33 -6.60 -9.14 -5.57
C GLU A 33 -5.94 -9.52 -4.25
N CYS A 34 -5.49 -8.53 -3.47
CA CYS A 34 -4.91 -8.74 -2.15
C CYS A 34 -5.86 -9.49 -1.20
N ARG A 35 -7.17 -9.20 -1.26
CA ARG A 35 -8.18 -9.91 -0.47
C ARG A 35 -8.40 -11.34 -0.97
N ARG A 36 -8.47 -11.52 -2.30
CA ARG A 36 -8.67 -12.82 -2.93
C ARG A 36 -7.55 -13.80 -2.58
N GLU A 37 -6.31 -13.31 -2.53
CA GLU A 37 -5.12 -14.12 -2.28
C GLU A 37 -4.73 -14.20 -0.80
N ASN A 38 -5.48 -13.53 0.09
CA ASN A 38 -5.13 -13.38 1.50
C ASN A 38 -3.68 -12.90 1.67
N ALA A 39 -3.30 -11.89 0.88
CA ALA A 39 -1.93 -11.44 0.69
C ALA A 39 -1.32 -10.85 1.98
N GLY A 40 -0.09 -11.28 2.29
CA GLY A 40 0.73 -10.71 3.36
C GLY A 40 1.20 -9.28 3.06
N ALA A 41 1.91 -8.63 3.99
CA ALA A 41 2.39 -7.25 3.79
C ALA A 41 3.29 -7.09 2.55
N GLU A 42 4.23 -8.00 2.37
CA GLU A 42 5.16 -7.99 1.23
C GLU A 42 4.45 -8.26 -0.09
N GLU A 43 3.55 -9.24 -0.12
CA GLU A 43 2.78 -9.58 -1.33
C GLU A 43 1.83 -8.45 -1.73
N ARG A 44 1.17 -7.81 -0.76
CA ARG A 44 0.35 -6.61 -1.01
C ARG A 44 1.16 -5.49 -1.67
N LEU A 45 2.37 -5.26 -1.18
CA LEU A 45 3.28 -4.27 -1.76
C LEU A 45 3.73 -4.67 -3.17
N ARG A 46 4.06 -5.94 -3.38
CA ARG A 46 4.43 -6.48 -4.70
C ARG A 46 3.31 -6.29 -5.72
N ILE A 47 2.08 -6.70 -5.38
CA ILE A 47 0.90 -6.56 -6.23
C ILE A 47 0.70 -5.08 -6.61
N ALA A 48 0.79 -4.17 -5.64
CA ALA A 48 0.62 -2.74 -5.92
C ALA A 48 1.70 -2.18 -6.85
N LEU A 49 2.97 -2.53 -6.63
CA LEU A 49 4.09 -2.07 -7.47
C LEU A 49 4.03 -2.58 -8.90
N LEU A 50 3.35 -3.71 -9.14
CA LEU A 50 3.19 -4.29 -10.48
C LEU A 50 1.95 -3.76 -11.23
N ASN A 51 0.94 -3.28 -10.51
CA ASN A 51 -0.38 -2.99 -11.09
C ASN A 51 -0.80 -1.51 -11.02
N VAL A 52 -0.12 -0.66 -10.23
CA VAL A 52 -0.43 0.77 -10.11
C VAL A 52 0.65 1.60 -10.79
N ASP A 53 0.25 2.46 -11.72
CA ASP A 53 1.20 3.20 -12.55
C ASP A 53 1.89 4.37 -11.84
N TYR A 54 1.26 4.91 -10.80
CA TYR A 54 1.79 6.00 -10.00
C TYR A 54 1.61 5.67 -8.53
N VAL A 55 2.73 5.41 -7.87
CA VAL A 55 2.76 5.05 -6.47
C VAL A 55 3.77 5.95 -5.77
N THR A 56 3.26 6.85 -4.92
CA THR A 56 4.16 7.57 -4.02
C THR A 56 4.53 6.65 -2.85
N SER A 57 5.80 6.69 -2.45
CA SER A 57 6.28 5.95 -1.27
C SER A 57 5.56 6.36 0.02
N PHE A 58 4.97 7.56 0.02
CA PHE A 58 4.19 8.09 1.13
C PHE A 58 2.81 7.46 1.28
N GLU A 59 2.09 7.17 0.18
CA GLU A 59 0.73 6.62 0.26
C GLU A 59 0.70 5.11 0.54
N LEU A 60 1.74 4.39 0.11
CA LEU A 60 1.84 2.93 0.23
C LEU A 60 1.55 2.36 1.64
N PRO A 61 2.13 2.89 2.73
CA PRO A 61 1.86 2.38 4.07
C PRO A 61 0.37 2.43 4.42
N PHE A 62 -0.32 3.49 3.99
CA PHE A 62 -1.69 3.75 4.35
C PHE A 62 -2.68 2.99 3.47
N ARG A 63 -2.43 2.96 2.14
CA ARG A 63 -3.26 2.22 1.18
C ARG A 63 -3.25 0.72 1.45
N LEU A 64 -2.09 0.18 1.78
CA LEU A 64 -1.89 -1.26 1.93
C LEU A 64 -1.79 -1.72 3.37
N LEU A 65 -1.95 -0.82 4.36
CA LEU A 65 -1.82 -1.11 5.79
C LEU A 65 -0.52 -1.87 6.09
N LEU A 66 0.59 -1.28 5.65
CA LEU A 66 1.93 -1.84 5.83
C LEU A 66 2.59 -1.26 7.07
N THR A 67 3.27 -2.12 7.81
CA THR A 67 4.22 -1.76 8.87
C THR A 67 5.63 -1.83 8.31
N HIS A 68 6.52 -0.91 8.69
CA HIS A 68 7.92 -0.89 8.24
C HIS A 68 8.08 -0.81 6.69
N THR A 69 7.25 0.02 6.05
CA THR A 69 7.20 0.16 4.58
C THR A 69 8.55 0.48 3.93
N PRO A 70 9.41 1.38 4.47
CA PRO A 70 10.73 1.61 3.89
C PRO A 70 11.58 0.33 3.80
N GLN A 71 11.55 -0.52 4.83
CA GLN A 71 12.29 -1.78 4.85
C GLN A 71 11.70 -2.79 3.86
N LEU A 72 10.37 -2.85 3.72
CA LEU A 72 9.72 -3.71 2.73
C LEU A 72 10.03 -3.29 1.30
N ILE A 73 10.05 -1.98 1.02
CA ILE A 73 10.43 -1.44 -0.29
C ILE A 73 11.88 -1.78 -0.62
N ASP A 74 12.80 -1.63 0.35
CA ASP A 74 14.21 -1.96 0.15
C ASP A 74 14.41 -3.44 -0.17
N LYS A 75 13.72 -4.32 0.56
CA LYS A 75 13.73 -5.76 0.30
C LYS A 75 13.23 -6.08 -1.12
N LEU A 76 12.05 -5.58 -1.50
CA LEU A 76 11.46 -5.85 -2.81
C LEU A 76 12.23 -5.23 -3.96
N ARG A 77 12.92 -4.10 -3.75
CA ARG A 77 13.79 -3.49 -4.76
C ARG A 77 14.88 -4.46 -5.20
N ASN A 78 15.48 -5.18 -4.25
CA ASN A 78 16.52 -6.16 -4.54
C ASN A 78 15.98 -7.38 -5.30
N GLU A 79 14.73 -7.76 -5.07
CA GLU A 79 14.09 -8.92 -5.69
C GLU A 79 13.53 -8.63 -7.10
N LEU A 80 12.97 -7.45 -7.31
CA LEU A 80 12.25 -7.08 -8.53
C LEU A 80 13.08 -6.23 -9.52
N GLN A 81 14.35 -5.93 -9.21
CA GLN A 81 15.20 -5.00 -9.98
C GLN A 81 14.49 -3.67 -10.31
N LEU A 82 13.66 -3.16 -9.39
CA LEU A 82 12.88 -1.95 -9.60
C LEU A 82 13.82 -0.75 -9.75
N SER A 83 13.97 -0.26 -10.98
CA SER A 83 14.73 0.95 -11.28
C SER A 83 14.02 2.17 -10.70
N GLN A 84 14.75 2.99 -9.95
CA GLN A 84 14.26 4.30 -9.54
C GLN A 84 14.12 5.18 -10.77
N LYS A 85 12.91 5.67 -11.05
CA LYS A 85 12.70 6.73 -12.02
C LYS A 85 13.11 8.04 -11.34
N THR A 86 14.33 8.50 -11.61
CA THR A 86 14.86 9.79 -11.17
C THR A 86 14.11 10.94 -11.81
#